data_AF-A0A3F3PLR7-F1
#
_entry.id   AF-A0A3F3PLR7-F1
#
_cell.length_a   1.000
_cell.length_b   1.000
_cell.length_c   1.000
_cell.angle_alpha   90.00
_cell.angle_beta   90.00
_cell.angle_gamma   90.00
#
_symmetry.space_group_name_H-M   'P 1'
#
loop_
_entity.id
_entity.type
_entity.pdbx_description
1 polymer ?
#
loop_
_entity_poly.entity_id
_entity_poly.type
_entity_poly.pdbx_seq_one_letter_code
_entity_poly.pdbx_strand_id
1 'polypeptide(L)'
;MTDRRRINGPPSGTRPAVFASSLKSASSISTGRPRRQRQPDELRKIFLKTGLIPSASGSSYLEFEPSASLAAARSNPQSLIPPSSALKLACTVHGPKPLPRSASFSPNVVLTTHVKYAPFAARQRKGHIRDASERDLGVHLETALRGVIVAERWPKSGLDITITILEAEDDRWWGDAPDSHDAPWGMMNVLAGCITAASAAIADARIDCLDLVAGGVAAIVSDEPAEGESSTPKLMLDTDPAEHKSILSACVVAYMPSRDEITELWLKGDHSKASLGTTDQSLTHESLIDGAVNAARGAHTVLAEAVKESAERFAGLPTGANLV
;
A
#
# COMPACT_ATOMS: atom_id res chain seq x y z
N MET A 1 -27.64 4.90 -11.54
CA MET A 1 -28.01 6.34 -11.57
C MET A 1 -26.81 7.09 -12.17
N THR A 2 -26.95 7.69 -13.36
CA THR A 2 -25.83 8.38 -14.04
C THR A 2 -25.60 9.76 -13.42
N ASP A 3 -24.35 10.08 -13.09
CA ASP A 3 -23.97 11.38 -12.52
C ASP A 3 -24.22 12.50 -13.56
N ARG A 4 -25.13 13.43 -13.27
CA ARG A 4 -25.46 14.55 -14.18
C ARG A 4 -24.59 15.79 -13.94
N ARG A 5 -23.74 15.78 -12.92
CA ARG A 5 -22.88 16.93 -12.56
C ARG A 5 -21.55 16.93 -13.33
N ARG A 6 -21.25 15.86 -14.07
CA ARG A 6 -19.95 15.64 -14.72
C ARG A 6 -20.09 15.00 -16.08
N ILE A 7 -19.05 15.15 -16.90
CA ILE A 7 -18.89 14.40 -18.14
C ILE A 7 -18.47 12.98 -17.75
N ASN A 8 -19.40 12.05 -17.84
CA ASN A 8 -19.10 10.64 -17.63
C ASN A 8 -18.43 10.10 -18.89
N GLY A 9 -17.21 9.57 -18.74
CA GLY A 9 -16.64 8.71 -19.76
C GLY A 9 -17.47 7.44 -19.95
N PRO A 10 -17.19 6.64 -20.98
CA PRO A 10 -17.85 5.35 -21.17
C PRO A 10 -17.72 4.49 -19.89
N PRO A 11 -18.77 3.71 -19.54
CA PRO A 11 -18.78 2.91 -18.32
C PRO A 11 -17.76 1.76 -18.36
N SER A 12 -17.29 1.38 -19.56
CA SER A 12 -16.27 0.35 -19.76
C SER A 12 -14.87 0.96 -19.70
N GLY A 13 -13.92 0.22 -19.12
CA GLY A 13 -12.52 0.62 -19.06
C GLY A 13 -11.94 0.79 -20.46
N THR A 14 -11.34 1.94 -20.74
CA THR A 14 -10.55 2.14 -21.96
C THR A 14 -9.24 1.38 -21.80
N ARG A 15 -9.15 0.20 -22.41
CA ARG A 15 -7.88 -0.53 -22.53
C ARG A 15 -7.11 0.05 -23.74
N PRO A 16 -5.79 0.23 -23.64
CA PRO A 16 -4.99 0.55 -24.81
C PRO A 16 -5.15 -0.58 -25.85
N ALA A 17 -5.17 -0.21 -27.13
CA ALA A 17 -5.25 -1.20 -28.20
C ALA A 17 -4.02 -2.11 -28.14
N VAL A 18 -4.23 -3.42 -28.02
CA VAL A 18 -3.17 -4.43 -28.13
C VAL A 18 -3.06 -4.81 -29.59
N PHE A 19 -1.98 -4.40 -30.25
CA PHE A 19 -1.75 -4.72 -31.65
C PHE A 19 -1.21 -6.15 -31.78
N ALA A 20 -1.71 -6.90 -32.78
CA ALA A 20 -1.22 -8.25 -33.06
C ALA A 20 0.30 -8.28 -33.35
N SER A 21 0.86 -7.20 -33.90
CA SER A 21 2.31 -7.05 -34.12
C SER A 21 3.14 -6.97 -32.83
N SER A 22 2.52 -6.59 -31.72
CA SER A 22 3.16 -6.57 -30.39
C SER A 22 3.14 -7.94 -29.71
N LEU A 23 2.34 -8.89 -30.21
CA LEU A 23 2.23 -10.26 -29.70
C LEU A 23 3.02 -11.20 -30.61
N LYS A 24 4.30 -11.44 -30.32
CA LYS A 24 5.15 -12.33 -31.12
C LYS A 24 4.64 -13.79 -31.15
N SER A 25 3.93 -14.24 -30.10
CA SER A 25 3.17 -15.51 -30.01
C SER A 25 2.30 -15.53 -28.74
N ALA A 26 1.27 -16.37 -28.64
CA ALA A 26 0.53 -16.60 -27.38
C ALA A 26 1.44 -17.11 -26.24
N SER A 27 2.50 -17.87 -26.58
CA SER A 27 3.54 -18.31 -25.64
C SER A 27 4.57 -17.21 -25.30
N SER A 28 4.65 -16.13 -26.09
CA SER A 28 5.52 -14.99 -25.77
C SER A 28 4.91 -14.04 -24.74
N ILE A 29 3.62 -14.21 -24.43
CA ILE A 29 2.95 -13.43 -23.40
C ILE A 29 3.50 -13.90 -22.04
N SER A 30 3.36 -15.18 -21.68
CA SER A 30 3.81 -15.71 -20.38
C SER A 30 5.31 -15.51 -20.07
N THR A 31 6.15 -15.40 -21.09
CA THR A 31 7.59 -15.09 -20.95
C THR A 31 7.88 -13.61 -20.65
N GLY A 32 6.90 -12.72 -20.84
CA GLY A 32 6.98 -11.30 -20.53
C GLY A 32 6.52 -10.92 -19.12
N ARG A 33 6.18 -11.89 -18.26
CA ARG A 33 5.85 -11.60 -16.85
C ARG A 33 7.09 -11.06 -16.14
N PRO A 34 6.99 -9.94 -15.39
CA PRO A 34 8.10 -9.49 -14.56
C PRO A 34 8.42 -10.57 -13.52
N ARG A 35 9.70 -10.89 -13.36
CA ARG A 35 10.15 -11.76 -12.27
C ARG A 35 10.79 -10.89 -11.20
N ARG A 36 10.51 -11.22 -9.94
CA ARG A 36 11.19 -10.62 -8.80
C ARG A 36 12.69 -10.87 -8.92
N GLN A 37 13.49 -9.79 -8.84
CA GLN A 37 14.96 -9.86 -8.87
C GLN A 37 15.59 -9.75 -7.48
N ARG A 38 14.80 -9.30 -6.50
CA ARG A 38 15.18 -9.10 -5.09
C ARG A 38 15.02 -10.39 -4.30
N GLN A 39 15.69 -10.48 -3.15
CA GLN A 39 15.52 -11.64 -2.26
C GLN A 39 14.09 -11.69 -1.66
N PRO A 40 13.60 -12.86 -1.22
CA PRO A 40 12.27 -12.99 -0.60
C PRO A 40 12.05 -12.09 0.60
N ASP A 41 13.09 -11.86 1.41
CA ASP A 41 13.04 -11.05 2.64
C ASP A 41 13.37 -9.56 2.40
N GLU A 42 13.63 -9.17 1.16
CA GLU A 42 14.09 -7.82 0.82
C GLU A 42 12.91 -6.93 0.39
N LEU A 43 12.75 -5.77 1.05
CA LEU A 43 11.70 -4.78 0.76
C LEU A 43 12.06 -3.90 -0.44
N ARG A 44 11.06 -3.25 -1.06
CA ARG A 44 11.32 -2.22 -2.07
C ARG A 44 11.91 -0.99 -1.40
N LYS A 45 12.70 -0.21 -2.14
CA LYS A 45 13.17 1.07 -1.60
C LYS A 45 11.97 2.00 -1.45
N ILE A 46 11.89 2.62 -0.28
CA ILE A 46 10.79 3.52 0.08
C ILE A 46 11.32 4.94 0.01
N PHE A 47 10.65 5.79 -0.75
CA PHE A 47 10.85 7.22 -0.72
C PHE A 47 9.68 7.86 0.02
N LEU A 48 9.97 8.49 1.16
CA LEU A 48 8.98 9.16 1.98
C LEU A 48 9.42 10.59 2.23
N LYS A 49 8.55 11.55 1.89
CA LYS A 49 8.80 12.98 2.12
C LYS A 49 7.60 13.65 2.78
N THR A 50 7.84 14.34 3.88
CA THR A 50 6.83 15.06 4.67
C THR A 50 6.80 16.56 4.34
N GLY A 51 5.68 17.24 4.57
CA GLY A 51 5.56 18.69 4.39
C GLY A 51 5.57 19.16 2.94
N LEU A 52 4.99 18.38 2.01
CA LEU A 52 4.94 18.72 0.58
C LEU A 52 3.75 19.61 0.19
N ILE A 53 2.64 19.52 0.94
CA ILE A 53 1.39 20.24 0.65
C ILE A 53 1.19 21.33 1.71
N PRO A 54 1.43 22.61 1.39
CA PRO A 54 1.45 23.69 2.38
C PRO A 54 0.05 24.08 2.90
N SER A 55 -1.03 23.73 2.19
CA SER A 55 -2.40 24.02 2.62
C SER A 55 -2.90 23.07 3.71
N ALA A 56 -2.26 21.90 3.86
CA ALA A 56 -2.62 20.91 4.86
C ALA A 56 -1.87 21.20 6.17
N SER A 57 -2.45 20.82 7.31
CA SER A 57 -1.78 20.92 8.61
C SER A 57 -0.53 20.04 8.67
N GLY A 58 -0.61 18.86 8.07
CA GLY A 58 0.54 18.01 7.79
C GLY A 58 0.32 17.24 6.49
N SER A 59 1.41 16.87 5.85
CA SER A 59 1.34 16.15 4.58
C SER A 59 2.50 15.20 4.40
N SER A 60 2.29 14.18 3.58
CA SER A 60 3.35 13.26 3.18
C SER A 60 3.14 12.77 1.76
N TYR A 61 4.24 12.41 1.13
CA TYR A 61 4.31 11.74 -0.16
C TYR A 61 5.11 10.46 0.03
N LEU A 62 4.53 9.33 -0.35
CA LEU A 62 5.16 8.02 -0.29
C LEU A 62 5.21 7.41 -1.69
N GLU A 63 6.37 6.91 -2.05
CA GLU A 63 6.62 6.16 -3.28
C GLU A 63 7.43 4.90 -2.97
N PHE A 64 6.96 3.77 -3.48
CA PHE A 64 7.78 2.55 -3.55
C PHE A 64 8.48 2.52 -4.89
N GLU A 65 9.79 2.26 -4.86
CA GLU A 65 10.59 2.19 -6.07
C GLU A 65 10.02 1.10 -6.99
N PRO A 66 9.81 1.41 -8.28
CA PRO A 66 9.35 0.42 -9.24
C PRO A 66 10.31 -0.77 -9.28
N SER A 67 9.75 -1.98 -9.45
CA SER A 67 10.56 -3.17 -9.68
C SER A 67 11.53 -2.95 -10.85
N ALA A 68 12.73 -3.55 -10.78
CA ALA A 68 13.74 -3.42 -11.83
C ALA A 68 13.20 -3.83 -13.22
N SER A 69 12.24 -4.77 -13.24
CA SER A 69 11.50 -5.17 -14.44
C SER A 69 10.68 -4.03 -15.06
N LEU A 70 10.03 -3.21 -14.23
CA LEU A 70 9.29 -2.01 -14.61
C LEU A 70 10.26 -0.92 -15.07
N ALA A 71 11.37 -0.72 -14.36
CA ALA A 71 12.41 0.23 -14.77
C ALA A 71 13.01 -0.11 -16.15
N ALA A 72 13.32 -1.39 -16.39
CA ALA A 72 13.81 -1.88 -17.67
C ALA A 72 12.76 -1.68 -18.79
N ALA A 73 11.49 -2.00 -18.53
CA ALA A 73 10.41 -1.80 -19.50
C ALA A 73 10.16 -0.31 -19.83
N ARG A 74 10.39 0.62 -18.88
CA ARG A 74 10.35 2.07 -19.16
C ARG A 74 11.46 2.51 -20.11
N SER A 75 12.65 1.92 -19.98
CA SER A 75 13.80 2.27 -20.83
C SER A 75 13.68 1.74 -22.26
N ASN A 76 13.10 0.56 -22.45
CA ASN A 76 12.92 -0.06 -23.77
C ASN A 76 11.57 -0.79 -23.85
N PRO A 77 10.47 -0.08 -24.18
CA PRO A 77 9.13 -0.63 -24.14
C PRO A 77 8.91 -1.65 -25.27
N GLN A 78 8.76 -2.92 -24.92
CA GLN A 78 8.32 -3.98 -25.86
C GLN A 78 6.80 -3.96 -26.10
N SER A 79 6.04 -3.35 -25.19
CA SER A 79 4.58 -3.23 -25.22
C SER A 79 4.16 -1.82 -24.76
N LEU A 80 3.02 -1.35 -25.24
CA LEU A 80 2.36 -0.13 -24.76
C LEU A 80 1.79 -0.30 -23.34
N ILE A 81 1.73 -1.54 -22.84
CA ILE A 81 1.25 -1.88 -21.52
C ILE A 81 2.46 -2.14 -20.61
N PRO A 82 2.64 -1.38 -19.52
CA PRO A 82 3.73 -1.62 -18.59
C PRO A 82 3.56 -2.98 -17.88
N PRO A 83 4.66 -3.69 -17.57
CA PRO A 83 4.59 -5.03 -16.99
C PRO A 83 4.08 -5.02 -15.54
N SER A 84 4.41 -3.99 -14.76
CA SER A 84 3.99 -3.79 -13.36
C SER A 84 3.71 -2.29 -13.16
N SER A 85 3.09 -1.92 -12.03
CA SER A 85 2.89 -0.53 -11.59
C SER A 85 3.65 -0.24 -10.29
N ALA A 86 3.96 1.03 -10.04
CA ALA A 86 4.57 1.47 -8.78
C ALA A 86 3.48 1.99 -7.82
N LEU A 87 3.72 1.91 -6.51
CA LEU A 87 2.83 2.56 -5.54
C LEU A 87 3.28 4.00 -5.29
N LYS A 88 2.38 4.95 -5.55
CA LYS A 88 2.57 6.38 -5.28
C LYS A 88 1.32 6.95 -4.65
N LEU A 89 1.47 7.58 -3.49
CA LEU A 89 0.34 8.17 -2.78
C LEU A 89 0.74 9.46 -2.06
N ALA A 90 -0.22 10.36 -1.98
CA ALA A 90 -0.12 11.61 -1.25
C ALA A 90 -1.13 11.60 -0.10
N CYS A 91 -0.67 11.87 1.11
CA CYS A 91 -1.51 12.00 2.29
C CYS A 91 -1.56 13.46 2.74
N THR A 92 -2.75 13.90 3.12
CA THR A 92 -3.00 15.20 3.73
C THR A 92 -3.77 15.02 5.02
N VAL A 93 -3.34 15.72 6.05
CA VAL A 93 -3.98 15.75 7.35
C VAL A 93 -4.47 17.17 7.60
N HIS A 94 -5.77 17.30 7.87
CA HIS A 94 -6.42 18.55 8.19
C HIS A 94 -6.99 18.46 9.60
N GLY A 95 -6.39 19.19 10.52
CA GLY A 95 -6.88 19.27 11.88
C GLY A 95 -5.80 19.65 12.88
N PRO A 96 -6.17 19.75 14.16
CA PRO A 96 -7.51 19.50 14.72
C PRO A 96 -8.49 20.64 14.40
N LYS A 97 -9.58 20.34 13.68
CA LYS A 97 -10.65 21.32 13.38
C LYS A 97 -11.80 21.16 14.38
N PRO A 98 -12.48 22.23 14.80
CA PRO A 98 -13.66 22.08 15.65
C PRO A 98 -14.74 21.29 14.91
N LEU A 99 -15.42 20.39 15.62
CA LEU A 99 -16.55 19.65 15.06
C LEU A 99 -17.67 20.60 14.62
N PRO A 100 -18.42 20.26 13.56
CA PRO A 100 -19.55 21.07 13.13
C PRO A 100 -20.59 21.18 14.25
N ARG A 101 -21.33 22.29 14.31
CA ARG A 101 -22.32 22.56 15.37
C ARG A 101 -23.40 21.49 15.53
N SER A 102 -23.64 20.69 14.50
CA SER A 102 -24.61 19.59 14.50
C SER A 102 -24.05 18.26 15.00
N ALA A 103 -22.74 18.13 15.18
CA ALA A 103 -22.14 16.90 15.68
C ALA A 103 -22.41 16.73 17.18
N SER A 104 -22.61 15.49 17.61
CA SER A 104 -22.72 15.15 19.03
C SER A 104 -21.41 15.46 19.75
N PHE A 105 -21.53 15.76 21.04
CA PHE A 105 -20.36 15.93 21.89
C PHE A 105 -19.56 14.62 21.95
N SER A 106 -18.27 14.72 21.66
CA SER A 106 -17.29 13.63 21.86
C SER A 106 -16.17 14.13 22.77
N PRO A 107 -15.85 13.39 23.85
CA PRO A 107 -14.68 13.69 24.68
C PRO A 107 -13.36 13.41 23.94
N ASN A 108 -13.40 12.54 22.93
CA ASN A 108 -12.25 12.12 22.15
C ASN A 108 -12.27 12.79 20.76
N VAL A 109 -11.10 12.97 20.16
CA VAL A 109 -11.00 13.41 18.76
C VAL A 109 -11.74 12.43 17.84
N VAL A 110 -12.54 12.96 16.92
CA VAL A 110 -13.23 12.14 15.91
C VAL A 110 -12.35 12.07 14.67
N LEU A 111 -11.88 10.86 14.35
CA LEU A 111 -11.07 10.59 13.16
C LEU A 111 -11.98 10.35 11.96
N THR A 112 -11.70 10.98 10.83
CA THR A 112 -12.35 10.68 9.55
C THR A 112 -11.29 10.43 8.50
N THR A 113 -11.28 9.23 7.92
CA THR A 113 -10.35 8.83 6.88
C THR A 113 -11.03 8.77 5.52
N HIS A 114 -10.34 9.29 4.51
CA HIS A 114 -10.79 9.29 3.13
C HIS A 114 -9.68 8.77 2.23
N VAL A 115 -9.83 7.53 1.76
CA VAL A 115 -8.96 6.97 0.72
C VAL A 115 -9.65 7.13 -0.63
N LYS A 116 -8.94 7.69 -1.60
CA LYS A 116 -9.43 7.84 -2.97
C LYS A 116 -8.36 7.51 -3.99
N TYR A 117 -8.68 6.64 -4.94
CA TYR A 117 -7.87 6.44 -6.13
C TYR A 117 -8.10 7.58 -7.12
N ALA A 118 -7.02 8.14 -7.67
CA ALA A 118 -7.12 8.97 -8.85
C ALA A 118 -7.70 8.12 -10.01
N PRO A 119 -8.49 8.72 -10.93
CA PRO A 119 -9.11 7.96 -12.02
C PRO A 119 -8.12 7.19 -12.90
N PHE A 120 -6.86 7.62 -12.94
CA PHE A 120 -5.76 7.01 -13.69
C PHE A 120 -4.83 6.12 -12.84
N ALA A 121 -5.11 5.95 -11.55
CA ALA A 121 -4.19 5.25 -10.63
C ALA A 121 -4.08 3.76 -10.89
N ALA A 122 -5.14 3.14 -11.43
CA ALA A 122 -5.18 1.72 -11.76
C ALA A 122 -5.38 1.53 -13.27
N ARG A 123 -5.00 0.35 -13.80
CA ARG A 123 -5.23 -0.01 -15.22
C ARG A 123 -6.69 0.14 -15.65
N GLN A 124 -7.60 -0.19 -14.74
CA GLN A 124 -9.03 0.08 -14.94
C GLN A 124 -9.35 1.45 -14.35
N ARG A 125 -9.82 2.34 -15.22
CA ARG A 125 -10.22 3.70 -14.82
C ARG A 125 -11.24 3.64 -13.68
N LYS A 126 -10.88 4.23 -12.55
CA LYS A 126 -11.75 4.32 -11.36
C LYS A 126 -12.71 5.50 -11.48
N GLY A 127 -13.91 5.34 -10.94
CA GLY A 127 -14.91 6.40 -10.88
C GLY A 127 -14.48 7.52 -9.92
N HIS A 128 -15.08 8.70 -10.05
CA HIS A 128 -14.86 9.76 -9.06
C HIS A 128 -15.57 9.47 -7.73
N ILE A 129 -16.76 8.88 -7.80
CA ILE A 129 -17.49 8.43 -6.61
C ILE A 129 -16.66 7.35 -5.93
N ARG A 130 -16.74 7.28 -4.59
CA ARG A 130 -16.01 6.26 -3.87
C ARG A 130 -16.55 4.86 -4.15
N ASP A 131 -15.65 3.94 -4.46
CA ASP A 131 -15.96 2.52 -4.65
C ASP A 131 -16.11 1.81 -3.29
N ALA A 132 -16.64 0.59 -3.26
CA ALA A 132 -16.74 -0.20 -2.02
C ALA A 132 -15.34 -0.48 -1.43
N SER A 133 -14.38 -0.89 -2.27
CA SER A 133 -12.99 -1.15 -1.87
C SER A 133 -12.30 0.08 -1.26
N GLU A 134 -12.59 1.29 -1.76
CA GLU A 134 -12.06 2.53 -1.19
C GLU A 134 -12.65 2.85 0.18
N ARG A 135 -13.92 2.47 0.42
CA ARG A 135 -14.53 2.60 1.76
C ARG A 135 -13.92 1.60 2.73
N ASP A 136 -13.71 0.37 2.29
CA ASP A 136 -13.09 -0.68 3.11
C ASP A 136 -11.68 -0.28 3.55
N LEU A 137 -10.84 0.21 2.62
CA LEU A 137 -9.53 0.80 2.93
C LEU A 137 -9.62 1.96 3.93
N GLY A 138 -10.65 2.80 3.82
CA GLY A 138 -10.90 3.89 4.77
C GLY A 138 -11.14 3.38 6.19
N VAL A 139 -11.97 2.34 6.34
CA VAL A 139 -12.28 1.73 7.64
C VAL A 139 -11.05 1.06 8.27
N HIS A 140 -10.27 0.32 7.47
CA HIS A 140 -9.02 -0.28 7.95
C HIS A 140 -8.01 0.78 8.40
N LEU A 141 -7.86 1.86 7.63
CA LEU A 141 -6.99 2.97 7.98
C LEU A 141 -7.47 3.69 9.26
N GLU A 142 -8.78 3.89 9.42
CA GLU A 142 -9.35 4.50 10.63
C GLU A 142 -9.04 3.64 11.87
N THR A 143 -9.23 2.33 11.75
CA THR A 143 -8.98 1.37 12.82
C THR A 143 -7.50 1.33 13.19
N ALA A 144 -6.61 1.29 12.20
CA ALA A 144 -5.16 1.30 12.39
C ALA A 144 -4.66 2.54 13.12
N LEU A 145 -5.25 3.72 12.87
CA LEU A 145 -4.81 5.00 13.43
C LEU A 145 -5.49 5.37 14.76
N ARG A 146 -6.66 4.79 15.05
CA ARG A 146 -7.41 5.09 16.28
C ARG A 146 -6.65 4.73 17.55
N GLY A 147 -5.88 3.64 17.53
CA GLY A 147 -5.04 3.21 18.66
C GLY A 147 -3.75 4.01 18.82
N VAL A 148 -3.41 4.87 17.85
CA VAL A 148 -2.12 5.57 17.77
C VAL A 148 -2.21 6.99 18.31
N ILE A 149 -3.32 7.67 18.00
CA ILE A 149 -3.52 9.08 18.34
C ILE A 149 -4.00 9.19 19.79
N VAL A 150 -3.42 10.12 20.55
CA VAL A 150 -3.88 10.45 21.90
C VAL A 150 -5.17 11.27 21.82
N ALA A 151 -6.29 10.58 21.66
CA ALA A 151 -7.57 11.18 21.31
C ALA A 151 -8.14 12.12 22.40
N GLU A 152 -7.79 11.89 23.67
CA GLU A 152 -8.27 12.66 24.83
C GLU A 152 -7.71 14.10 24.88
N ARG A 153 -6.58 14.36 24.21
CA ARG A 153 -5.93 15.67 24.22
C ARG A 153 -6.70 16.73 23.41
N TRP A 154 -7.56 16.29 22.49
CA TRP A 154 -8.29 17.14 21.56
C TRP A 154 -9.81 16.91 21.63
N PRO A 155 -10.47 17.28 22.74
CA PRO A 155 -11.92 17.13 22.87
C PRO A 155 -12.67 18.06 21.91
N LYS A 156 -13.82 17.61 21.39
CA LYS A 156 -14.64 18.36 20.41
C LYS A 156 -13.92 18.72 19.10
N SER A 157 -12.80 18.06 18.81
CA SER A 157 -12.06 18.23 17.56
C SER A 157 -12.31 17.06 16.62
N GLY A 158 -12.28 17.35 15.33
CA GLY A 158 -12.22 16.38 14.26
C GLY A 158 -10.85 16.41 13.59
N LEU A 159 -10.37 15.23 13.21
CA LEU A 159 -9.17 15.07 12.41
C LEU A 159 -9.52 14.40 11.10
N ASP A 160 -9.16 15.04 9.99
CA ASP A 160 -9.53 14.60 8.66
C ASP A 160 -8.29 14.22 7.86
N ILE A 161 -8.17 12.92 7.56
CA ILE A 161 -7.03 12.34 6.86
C ILE A 161 -7.49 11.92 5.48
N THR A 162 -7.02 12.63 4.46
CA THR A 162 -7.33 12.34 3.06
C THR A 162 -6.09 11.82 2.34
N ILE A 163 -6.18 10.59 1.84
CA ILE A 163 -5.16 9.94 1.03
C ILE A 163 -5.63 9.88 -0.42
N THR A 164 -4.84 10.45 -1.30
CA THR A 164 -5.02 10.36 -2.75
C THR A 164 -3.95 9.43 -3.32
N ILE A 165 -4.40 8.31 -3.88
CA ILE A 165 -3.52 7.34 -4.53
C ILE A 165 -3.34 7.79 -5.97
N LEU A 166 -2.08 8.06 -6.35
CA LEU A 166 -1.70 8.58 -7.66
C LEU A 166 -1.42 7.44 -8.64
N GLU A 167 -0.70 6.42 -8.17
CA GLU A 167 -0.40 5.19 -8.89
C GLU A 167 -0.60 4.04 -7.89
N ALA A 168 -1.41 3.06 -8.25
CA ALA A 168 -1.72 1.91 -7.42
C ALA A 168 -1.07 0.66 -7.99
N GLU A 169 -0.67 -0.24 -7.10
CA GLU A 169 -0.25 -1.57 -7.50
C GLU A 169 -1.41 -2.35 -8.11
N ASP A 170 -1.09 -3.08 -9.16
CA ASP A 170 -2.04 -3.93 -9.84
C ASP A 170 -2.34 -5.18 -9.02
N ASP A 171 -3.57 -5.69 -9.10
CA ASP A 171 -3.94 -6.93 -8.43
C ASP A 171 -3.35 -8.18 -9.09
N ARG A 172 -2.95 -8.06 -10.37
CA ARG A 172 -2.41 -9.15 -11.19
C ARG A 172 -1.61 -8.62 -12.36
N TRP A 173 -0.83 -9.51 -12.98
CA TRP A 173 -0.19 -9.24 -14.24
C TRP A 173 -1.20 -9.21 -15.40
N TRP A 174 -1.04 -8.27 -16.33
CA TRP A 174 -2.03 -7.99 -17.38
C TRP A 174 -2.22 -9.11 -18.41
N GLY A 175 -1.21 -9.98 -18.55
CA GLY A 175 -1.20 -11.08 -19.51
C GLY A 175 -1.98 -12.31 -19.03
N ASP A 176 -2.41 -12.34 -17.77
CA ASP A 176 -3.18 -13.46 -17.23
C ASP A 176 -4.65 -13.39 -17.64
N ALA A 177 -5.20 -14.57 -17.92
CA ALA A 177 -6.63 -14.71 -18.13
C ALA A 177 -7.36 -14.33 -16.83
N PRO A 178 -8.50 -13.63 -16.92
CA PRO A 178 -9.25 -13.29 -15.72
C PRO A 178 -9.91 -14.54 -15.14
N ASP A 179 -9.29 -15.11 -14.12
CA ASP A 179 -9.85 -16.25 -13.39
C ASP A 179 -10.81 -15.76 -12.29
N SER A 180 -11.79 -16.60 -11.96
CA SER A 180 -12.84 -16.30 -10.96
C SER A 180 -12.34 -16.24 -9.52
N HIS A 181 -11.08 -16.59 -9.25
CA HIS A 181 -10.48 -16.69 -7.92
C HIS A 181 -9.52 -15.54 -7.59
N ASP A 182 -9.41 -14.54 -8.45
CA ASP A 182 -8.47 -13.43 -8.23
C ASP A 182 -8.97 -12.50 -7.11
N ALA A 183 -8.30 -12.60 -5.97
CA ALA A 183 -8.43 -11.66 -4.88
C ALA A 183 -7.71 -10.34 -5.24
N PRO A 184 -8.26 -9.16 -4.86
CA PRO A 184 -7.53 -7.89 -4.97
C PRO A 184 -6.35 -7.82 -4.00
N TRP A 185 -5.21 -8.38 -4.40
CA TRP A 185 -3.97 -8.41 -3.62
C TRP A 185 -3.26 -7.05 -3.61
N GLY A 186 -3.34 -6.27 -4.69
CA GLY A 186 -2.68 -4.95 -4.78
C GLY A 186 -3.23 -3.96 -3.75
N MET A 187 -4.49 -4.11 -3.38
CA MET A 187 -5.13 -3.34 -2.31
C MET A 187 -4.43 -3.49 -0.95
N MET A 188 -3.79 -4.63 -0.68
CA MET A 188 -3.09 -4.89 0.58
C MET A 188 -1.81 -4.04 0.69
N ASN A 189 -1.03 -3.94 -0.39
CA ASN A 189 0.14 -3.06 -0.47
C ASN A 189 -0.25 -1.59 -0.38
N VAL A 190 -1.36 -1.22 -1.03
CA VAL A 190 -1.93 0.13 -0.92
C VAL A 190 -2.28 0.47 0.53
N LEU A 191 -2.90 -0.44 1.28
CA LEU A 191 -3.25 -0.22 2.68
C LEU A 191 -1.99 0.02 3.54
N ALA A 192 -0.97 -0.82 3.39
CA ALA A 192 0.29 -0.65 4.10
C ALA A 192 0.98 0.69 3.82
N GLY A 193 1.00 1.11 2.55
CA GLY A 193 1.49 2.43 2.14
C GLY A 193 0.65 3.56 2.73
N CYS A 194 -0.69 3.42 2.74
CA CYS A 194 -1.61 4.39 3.33
C CYS A 194 -1.35 4.60 4.84
N ILE A 195 -1.15 3.52 5.59
CA ILE A 195 -0.87 3.58 7.04
C ILE A 195 0.44 4.33 7.30
N THR A 196 1.51 3.92 6.60
CA THR A 196 2.86 4.51 6.75
C THR A 196 2.86 6.00 6.39
N ALA A 197 2.22 6.38 5.27
CA ALA A 197 2.12 7.78 4.88
C ALA A 197 1.22 8.60 5.81
N ALA A 198 0.12 8.03 6.30
CA ALA A 198 -0.73 8.70 7.28
C ALA A 198 0.03 8.97 8.58
N SER A 199 0.77 7.99 9.09
CA SER A 199 1.61 8.19 10.28
C SER A 199 2.61 9.33 10.10
N ALA A 200 3.29 9.38 8.94
CA ALA A 200 4.20 10.47 8.60
C ALA A 200 3.51 11.84 8.55
N ALA A 201 2.32 11.91 7.96
CA ALA A 201 1.57 13.15 7.82
C ALA A 201 0.97 13.64 9.15
N ILE A 202 0.57 12.72 10.05
CA ILE A 202 0.10 13.05 11.40
C ILE A 202 1.25 13.59 12.25
N ALA A 203 2.43 12.97 12.15
CA ALA A 203 3.64 13.46 12.82
C ALA A 203 4.09 14.83 12.29
N ASP A 204 3.95 15.07 10.99
CA ASP A 204 4.18 16.39 10.35
C ASP A 204 3.16 17.44 10.84
N ALA A 205 1.89 17.04 11.01
CA ALA A 205 0.82 17.88 11.56
C ALA A 205 0.97 18.19 13.06
N ARG A 206 1.97 17.61 13.74
CA ARG A 206 2.25 17.79 15.18
C ARG A 206 1.08 17.38 16.07
N ILE A 207 0.43 16.29 15.69
CA ILE A 207 -0.61 15.67 16.49
C ILE A 207 0.05 14.65 17.40
N ASP A 208 -0.33 14.69 18.67
CA ASP A 208 0.21 13.77 19.67
C ASP A 208 -0.17 12.32 19.35
N CYS A 209 0.87 11.52 19.10
CA CYS A 209 0.79 10.07 18.87
C CYS A 209 1.54 9.35 19.99
N LEU A 210 1.08 8.14 20.31
CA LEU A 210 1.76 7.23 21.24
C LEU A 210 3.04 6.66 20.62
N ASP A 211 2.98 6.31 19.33
CA ASP A 211 4.09 5.77 18.54
C ASP A 211 3.88 6.11 17.05
N LEU A 212 4.89 5.87 16.23
CA LEU A 212 4.75 5.84 14.77
C LEU A 212 4.24 4.46 14.33
N VAL A 213 3.42 4.43 13.28
CA VAL A 213 2.88 3.18 12.74
C VAL A 213 3.38 2.95 11.33
N ALA A 214 3.96 1.78 11.13
CA ALA A 214 4.35 1.30 9.82
C ALA A 214 3.39 0.19 9.37
N GLY A 215 3.04 0.23 8.09
CA GLY A 215 2.32 -0.84 7.42
C GLY A 215 3.31 -1.80 6.77
N GLY A 216 3.11 -3.10 6.96
CA GLY A 216 3.89 -4.15 6.32
C GLY A 216 3.00 -5.17 5.62
N VAL A 217 3.48 -5.72 4.51
CA VAL A 217 2.80 -6.79 3.77
C VAL A 217 3.73 -7.98 3.60
N ALA A 218 3.18 -9.17 3.82
CA ALA A 218 3.81 -10.42 3.44
C ALA A 218 2.80 -11.32 2.73
N ALA A 219 3.28 -12.17 1.82
CA ALA A 219 2.45 -13.13 1.11
C ALA A 219 3.13 -14.48 1.00
N ILE A 220 2.33 -15.54 0.97
CA ILE A 220 2.76 -16.89 0.63
C ILE A 220 2.51 -17.08 -0.85
N VAL A 221 3.59 -17.25 -1.60
CA VAL A 221 3.57 -17.43 -3.05
C VAL A 221 3.84 -18.89 -3.36
N SER A 222 3.03 -19.46 -4.26
CA SER A 222 3.35 -20.70 -4.96
C SER A 222 3.75 -20.37 -6.39
N ASP A 223 5.02 -20.50 -6.72
CA ASP A 223 5.45 -20.45 -8.11
C ASP A 223 5.46 -21.86 -8.70
N GLU A 224 4.98 -21.99 -9.94
CA GLU A 224 5.13 -23.22 -10.71
C GLU A 224 6.62 -23.50 -10.91
N PRO A 225 7.09 -24.74 -10.68
CA PRO A 225 8.49 -25.04 -10.78
C PRO A 225 8.97 -24.90 -12.23
N ALA A 226 10.21 -24.45 -12.40
CA ALA A 226 10.97 -24.80 -13.58
C ALA A 226 11.23 -26.32 -13.49
N GLU A 227 10.85 -27.06 -14.54
CA GLU A 227 10.92 -28.52 -14.68
C GLU A 227 11.77 -29.27 -13.63
N GLY A 228 11.12 -29.97 -12.69
CA GLY A 228 11.77 -31.02 -11.86
C GLY A 228 11.73 -30.84 -10.33
N GLU A 229 11.39 -29.66 -9.79
CA GLU A 229 11.27 -29.43 -8.34
C GLU A 229 9.81 -29.39 -7.89
N SER A 230 9.49 -29.91 -6.70
CA SER A 230 8.17 -29.74 -6.08
C SER A 230 7.94 -28.27 -5.73
N SER A 231 6.77 -27.71 -6.05
CA SER A 231 6.39 -26.32 -5.72
C SER A 231 6.22 -26.15 -4.20
N THR A 232 7.32 -25.85 -3.50
CA THR A 232 7.25 -25.45 -2.10
C THR A 232 6.75 -24.01 -2.01
N PRO A 233 5.65 -23.73 -1.29
CA PRO A 233 5.20 -22.37 -1.05
C PRO A 233 6.28 -21.60 -0.27
N LYS A 234 6.56 -20.37 -0.69
CA LYS A 234 7.58 -19.51 -0.07
C LYS A 234 6.93 -18.28 0.53
N LEU A 235 7.33 -17.95 1.76
CA LEU A 235 7.01 -16.66 2.37
C LEU A 235 7.83 -15.57 1.67
N MET A 236 7.16 -14.49 1.29
CA MET A 236 7.78 -13.35 0.62
C MET A 236 7.30 -12.05 1.25
N LEU A 237 8.23 -11.15 1.53
CA LEU A 237 7.96 -9.82 2.05
C LEU A 237 7.74 -8.84 0.90
N ASP A 238 6.83 -7.88 1.08
CA ASP A 238 6.57 -6.78 0.14
C ASP A 238 6.45 -7.23 -1.32
N THR A 239 5.46 -8.10 -1.54
CA THR A 239 5.21 -8.78 -2.81
C THR A 239 4.43 -7.89 -3.77
N ASP A 240 4.98 -7.67 -4.97
CA ASP A 240 4.21 -7.09 -6.07
C ASP A 240 3.37 -8.21 -6.74
N PRO A 241 2.03 -8.10 -6.78
CA PRO A 241 1.19 -9.14 -7.39
C PRO A 241 1.48 -9.39 -8.87
N ALA A 242 2.06 -8.42 -9.59
CA ALA A 242 2.44 -8.61 -10.99
C ALA A 242 3.65 -9.56 -11.17
N GLU A 243 4.48 -9.73 -10.13
CA GLU A 243 5.69 -10.57 -10.18
C GLU A 243 5.39 -12.06 -10.02
N HIS A 244 4.24 -12.40 -9.43
CA HIS A 244 3.93 -13.75 -8.98
C HIS A 244 2.74 -14.35 -9.75
N LYS A 245 2.78 -15.66 -10.00
CA LYS A 245 1.69 -16.35 -10.72
C LYS A 245 0.47 -16.57 -9.83
N SER A 246 0.72 -17.06 -8.63
CA SER A 246 -0.32 -17.44 -7.68
C SER A 246 0.11 -17.07 -6.28
N ILE A 247 -0.60 -16.10 -5.70
CA ILE A 247 -0.54 -15.77 -4.29
C ILE A 247 -1.63 -16.60 -3.60
N LEU A 248 -1.23 -17.44 -2.64
CA LEU A 248 -2.16 -18.28 -1.88
C LEU A 248 -2.81 -17.51 -0.75
N SER A 249 -1.98 -16.77 -0.02
CA SER A 249 -2.39 -15.94 1.11
C SER A 249 -1.51 -14.71 1.23
N ALA A 250 -2.07 -13.65 1.78
CA ALA A 250 -1.35 -12.43 2.12
C ALA A 250 -1.88 -11.83 3.43
N CYS A 251 -1.01 -11.08 4.08
CA CYS A 251 -1.28 -10.41 5.34
C CYS A 251 -0.79 -8.96 5.27
N VAL A 252 -1.65 -8.03 5.70
CA VAL A 252 -1.26 -6.66 6.03
C VAL A 252 -1.30 -6.49 7.53
N VAL A 253 -0.25 -5.88 8.07
CA VAL A 253 -0.16 -5.53 9.49
C VAL A 253 0.12 -4.04 9.61
N ALA A 254 -0.59 -3.38 10.51
CA ALA A 254 -0.23 -2.08 11.06
C ALA A 254 0.45 -2.30 12.41
N TYR A 255 1.73 -1.94 12.52
CA TYR A 255 2.57 -2.28 13.66
C TYR A 255 3.20 -1.04 14.29
N MET A 256 3.21 -0.99 15.62
CA MET A 256 3.87 0.01 16.47
C MET A 256 5.18 -0.56 17.02
N PRO A 257 6.35 -0.25 16.42
CA PRO A 257 7.60 -0.91 16.78
C PRO A 257 8.12 -0.58 18.18
N SER A 258 7.80 0.59 18.72
CA SER A 258 8.26 0.98 20.06
C SER A 258 7.50 0.26 21.17
N ARG A 259 6.26 -0.16 20.89
CA ARG A 259 5.38 -0.86 21.84
C ARG A 259 5.21 -2.35 21.58
N ASP A 260 5.68 -2.83 20.43
CA ASP A 260 5.48 -4.20 19.97
C ASP A 260 3.98 -4.60 19.90
N GLU A 261 3.14 -3.66 19.46
CA GLU A 261 1.68 -3.81 19.40
C GLU A 261 1.19 -3.74 17.93
N ILE A 262 0.27 -4.63 17.56
CA ILE A 262 -0.42 -4.62 16.27
C ILE A 262 -1.73 -3.86 16.42
N THR A 263 -1.93 -2.79 15.63
CA THR A 263 -3.16 -1.99 15.68
C THR A 263 -4.23 -2.50 14.72
N GLU A 264 -3.82 -3.03 13.57
CA GLU A 264 -4.70 -3.57 12.54
C GLU A 264 -4.05 -4.78 11.88
N LEU A 265 -4.86 -5.81 11.64
CA LEU A 265 -4.46 -7.05 10.97
C LEU A 265 -5.48 -7.40 9.90
N TRP A 266 -5.04 -7.50 8.66
CA TRP A 266 -5.87 -7.96 7.55
C TRP A 266 -5.26 -9.17 6.86
N LEU A 267 -5.90 -10.32 7.02
CA LEU A 267 -5.49 -11.60 6.44
C LEU A 267 -6.44 -11.99 5.33
N LYS A 268 -5.89 -12.47 4.21
CA LYS A 268 -6.66 -12.95 3.08
C LYS A 268 -6.01 -14.17 2.44
N GLY A 269 -6.84 -15.10 1.96
CA GLY A 269 -6.41 -16.29 1.24
C GLY A 269 -6.49 -17.55 2.07
N ASP A 270 -6.10 -18.67 1.45
CA ASP A 270 -6.22 -19.99 2.02
C ASP A 270 -4.83 -20.61 2.21
N HIS A 271 -4.45 -20.80 3.47
CA HIS A 271 -3.16 -21.39 3.85
C HIS A 271 -3.21 -22.93 3.87
N SER A 272 -4.39 -23.55 3.76
CA SER A 272 -4.55 -25.01 3.85
C SER A 272 -3.84 -25.76 2.72
N LYS A 273 -3.65 -25.10 1.58
CA LYS A 273 -2.90 -25.63 0.42
C LYS A 273 -1.38 -25.55 0.62
N ALA A 274 -0.90 -24.80 1.60
CA ALA A 274 0.53 -24.60 1.84
C ALA A 274 1.15 -25.66 2.78
N SER A 275 0.33 -26.47 3.47
CA SER A 275 0.78 -27.43 4.50
C SER A 275 1.18 -28.81 3.97
N LEU A 276 1.30 -29.01 2.65
CA LEU A 276 1.57 -30.32 2.04
C LEU A 276 3.07 -30.67 1.97
N GLY A 277 3.84 -30.31 3.00
CA GLY A 277 5.23 -30.72 3.19
C GLY A 277 5.42 -31.17 4.64
N THR A 278 5.60 -32.48 4.84
CA THR A 278 5.65 -33.16 6.15
C THR A 278 6.81 -32.79 7.08
N THR A 279 7.55 -31.70 6.80
CA THR A 279 8.75 -31.31 7.56
C THR A 279 8.79 -29.85 8.02
N ASP A 280 7.98 -28.94 7.46
CA ASP A 280 7.99 -27.51 7.87
C ASP A 280 6.68 -27.12 8.55
N GLN A 281 6.65 -27.19 9.87
CA GLN A 281 5.61 -26.58 10.71
C GLN A 281 5.61 -25.04 10.66
N SER A 282 6.43 -24.42 9.80
CA SER A 282 6.71 -22.98 9.81
C SER A 282 5.94 -22.14 8.78
N LEU A 283 4.99 -22.71 8.02
CA LEU A 283 4.16 -21.97 7.05
C LEU A 283 2.72 -21.84 7.55
N THR A 284 2.58 -21.47 8.82
CA THR A 284 1.30 -21.17 9.47
C THR A 284 0.94 -19.69 9.31
N HIS A 285 -0.29 -19.31 9.63
CA HIS A 285 -0.70 -17.90 9.71
C HIS A 285 0.25 -17.04 10.55
N GLU A 286 0.86 -17.61 11.59
CA GLU A 286 1.82 -16.92 12.46
C GLU A 286 3.07 -16.49 11.68
N SER A 287 3.66 -17.39 10.88
CA SER A 287 4.82 -17.05 10.04
C SER A 287 4.53 -15.93 9.04
N LEU A 288 3.30 -15.87 8.53
CA LEU A 288 2.86 -14.84 7.61
C LEU A 288 2.70 -13.50 8.32
N ILE A 289 2.16 -13.51 9.54
CA ILE A 289 2.05 -12.32 10.40
C ILE A 289 3.45 -11.83 10.79
N ASP A 290 4.34 -12.72 11.22
CA ASP A 290 5.73 -12.40 11.56
C ASP A 290 6.48 -11.79 10.36
N GLY A 291 6.26 -12.36 9.17
CA GLY A 291 6.77 -11.79 7.93
C GLY A 291 6.27 -10.35 7.71
N ALA A 292 4.97 -10.12 7.86
CA ALA A 292 4.39 -8.78 7.70
C ALA A 292 4.89 -7.79 8.77
N VAL A 293 5.11 -8.25 10.01
CA VAL A 293 5.73 -7.45 11.09
C VAL A 293 7.18 -7.10 10.74
N ASN A 294 7.96 -8.04 10.21
CA ASN A 294 9.33 -7.78 9.75
C ASN A 294 9.35 -6.75 8.61
N ALA A 295 8.41 -6.84 7.66
CA ALA A 295 8.24 -5.84 6.62
C ALA A 295 7.89 -4.46 7.18
N ALA A 296 6.98 -4.39 8.16
CA ALA A 296 6.62 -3.15 8.83
C ALA A 296 7.80 -2.53 9.60
N ARG A 297 8.61 -3.35 10.29
CA ARG A 297 9.83 -2.89 10.97
C ARG A 297 10.84 -2.29 9.98
N GLY A 298 10.98 -2.88 8.80
CA GLY A 298 11.80 -2.32 7.73
C GLY A 298 11.28 -0.97 7.25
N ALA A 299 9.97 -0.85 6.99
CA ALA A 299 9.36 0.42 6.57
C ALA A 299 9.43 1.51 7.66
N HIS A 300 9.39 1.13 8.94
CA HIS A 300 9.49 2.06 10.06
C HIS A 300 10.82 2.81 10.10
N THR A 301 11.93 2.19 9.69
CA THR A 301 13.25 2.85 9.70
C THR A 301 13.25 4.12 8.85
N VAL A 302 12.69 4.03 7.63
CA VAL A 302 12.51 5.16 6.71
C VAL A 302 11.51 6.18 7.26
N LEU A 303 10.42 5.70 7.89
CA LEU A 303 9.43 6.56 8.54
C LEU A 303 10.04 7.41 9.65
N ALA A 304 10.84 6.80 10.53
CA ALA A 304 11.50 7.48 11.64
C ALA A 304 12.48 8.56 11.14
N GLU A 305 13.27 8.26 10.10
CA GLU A 305 14.17 9.23 9.47
C GLU A 305 13.41 10.40 8.83
N ALA A 306 12.32 10.12 8.09
CA ALA A 306 11.52 11.17 7.45
C ALA A 306 10.81 12.10 8.47
N VAL A 307 10.40 11.55 9.61
CA VAL A 307 9.83 12.34 10.73
C VAL A 307 10.91 13.17 11.41
N LYS A 308 12.10 12.61 11.63
CA LYS A 308 13.25 13.35 12.16
C LYS A 308 13.63 14.52 11.25
N GLU A 309 13.68 14.30 9.93
CA GLU A 309 13.93 15.37 8.95
C GLU A 309 12.83 16.45 8.99
N SER A 310 11.56 16.09 9.15
CA SER A 310 10.47 17.07 9.36
C SER A 310 10.70 17.90 10.64
N ALA A 311 11.13 17.27 11.73
CA ALA A 311 11.41 17.95 12.98
C ALA A 311 12.60 18.92 12.85
N GLU A 312 13.69 18.50 12.19
CA GLU A 312 14.88 19.33 11.93
C GLU A 312 14.53 20.54 11.06
N ARG A 313 13.77 20.33 9.96
CA ARG A 313 13.29 21.41 9.09
C ARG A 313 12.48 22.45 9.85
N PHE A 314 11.64 22.00 10.78
CA PHE A 314 10.85 22.90 11.62
C PHE A 314 11.70 23.66 12.64
N ALA A 315 12.69 22.98 13.24
CA ALA A 315 13.62 23.60 14.19
C ALA A 315 14.61 24.57 13.52
N GLY A 316 14.65 24.63 12.19
CA GLY A 316 15.60 25.46 11.44
C GLY A 316 17.03 24.94 11.47
N LEU A 317 17.21 23.66 11.82
CA LEU A 317 18.52 22.99 11.81
C LEU A 317 18.88 22.62 10.36
N PRO A 318 20.18 22.65 9.99
CA PRO A 318 20.61 22.19 8.68
C PRO A 318 20.30 20.69 8.52
N THR A 319 19.52 20.36 7.49
CA THR A 319 19.23 18.97 7.11
C THR A 319 20.54 18.26 6.74
N GLY A 320 20.94 17.25 7.50
CA GLY A 320 22.11 16.41 7.18
C GLY A 320 23.39 16.72 7.95
N ALA A 321 23.30 17.16 9.22
CA ALA A 321 24.43 16.96 10.13
C ALA A 321 24.52 15.47 10.49
N ASN A 322 25.13 14.68 9.60
CA ASN A 322 25.64 13.36 9.97
C ASN A 322 26.62 13.57 11.13
N LEU A 323 26.17 13.23 12.34
CA LEU A 323 27.06 12.98 13.47
C LEU A 323 27.95 11.80 13.06
N VAL A 324 29.17 12.14 12.64
CA VAL A 324 30.30 11.20 12.48
C VAL A 324 30.64 10.60 13.83
#